data_AF-A0A434F0J5-F1
#
_entry.id   AF-A0A434F0J5-F1
#
_cell.length_a   1.000
_cell.length_b   1.000
_cell.length_c   1.000
_cell.angle_alpha   90.00
_cell.angle_beta   90.00
_cell.angle_gamma   90.00
#
_symmetry.space_group_name_H-M   'P 1'
#
loop_
_entity.id
_entity.type
_entity.pdbx_description
1 polymer ?
#
loop_
_entity_poly.entity_id
_entity_poly.type
_entity_poly.pdbx_seq_one_letter_code
_entity_poly.pdbx_strand_id
1 'polypeptide(L)' 'FLLAARRLGVEARDCLVFEDAPAGIAAGEASGASVMVISATHVHPLVTPHPAIRSYGEIGIATDDSGWIALAAERAVA' A
#
# COMPACT_ATOMS: atom_id res chain seq x y z
N PHE A 1 -6.72 -8.17 -5.94
CA PHE A 1 -7.03 -7.57 -4.64
C PHE A 1 -8.44 -7.86 -4.11
N LEU A 2 -9.50 -7.81 -4.94
CA LEU A 2 -10.88 -8.08 -4.49
C LEU A 2 -11.06 -9.37 -3.67
N LEU A 3 -10.44 -10.49 -4.08
CA LEU A 3 -10.51 -11.74 -3.32
C LEU A 3 -9.84 -11.63 -1.93
N ALA A 4 -8.72 -10.90 -1.84
CA ALA A 4 -8.01 -10.70 -0.57
C ALA A 4 -8.87 -9.85 0.38
N ALA A 5 -9.43 -8.73 -0.09
CA ALA A 5 -10.35 -7.90 0.69
C ALA A 5 -11.53 -8.71 1.23
N ARG A 6 -12.18 -9.52 0.37
CA ARG A 6 -13.25 -10.43 0.80
C ARG A 6 -12.82 -11.42 1.89
N ARG A 7 -11.60 -11.96 1.80
CA ARG A 7 -11.06 -12.88 2.83
C ARG A 7 -10.75 -12.18 4.14
N LEU A 8 -10.38 -10.89 4.09
CA LEU A 8 -10.17 -10.04 5.25
C LEU A 8 -11.48 -9.50 5.84
N GLY A 9 -12.60 -9.66 5.14
CA GLY A 9 -13.91 -9.15 5.59
C GLY A 9 -14.07 -7.64 5.45
N VAL A 10 -13.29 -7.00 4.58
CA VAL A 10 -13.32 -5.55 4.31
C VAL A 10 -13.57 -5.26 2.84
N GLU A 11 -14.00 -4.03 2.51
CA GLU A 11 -14.09 -3.56 1.13
C GLU A 11 -12.70 -3.22 0.60
N ALA A 12 -12.45 -3.46 -0.69
CA ALA A 12 -11.14 -3.15 -1.28
C ALA A 12 -10.79 -1.65 -1.21
N ARG A 13 -11.81 -0.77 -1.19
CA ARG A 13 -11.64 0.68 -1.06
C ARG A 13 -11.06 1.11 0.30
N ASP A 14 -11.20 0.27 1.31
CA ASP A 14 -10.69 0.49 2.67
C ASP A 14 -9.32 -0.18 2.86
N CYS A 15 -8.73 -0.71 1.78
CA CYS A 15 -7.40 -1.32 1.79
C CYS A 15 -6.36 -0.39 1.17
N LEU A 16 -5.12 -0.53 1.67
CA LEU A 16 -3.91 -0.05 1.01
C LEU A 16 -3.16 -1.23 0.39
N VAL A 17 -2.86 -1.14 -0.91
CA VAL A 17 -2.07 -2.12 -1.65
C VAL A 17 -0.64 -1.61 -1.79
N PHE A 18 0.34 -2.40 -1.36
CA PHE A 18 1.74 -2.19 -1.69
C PHE A 18 2.08 -3.02 -2.93
N GLU A 19 2.52 -2.36 -4.00
CA GLU A 19 2.80 -3.03 -5.27
C GLU A 19 4.04 -2.45 -5.94
N ASP A 20 4.73 -3.31 -6.70
CA ASP A 20 6.00 -3.02 -7.33
C ASP A 20 6.03 -3.43 -8.80
N ALA A 21 4.88 -3.80 -9.37
CA ALA A 21 4.77 -4.12 -10.79
C ALA A 21 3.64 -3.32 -11.44
N PRO A 22 3.79 -2.87 -12.71
CA PRO A 22 2.74 -2.14 -13.43
C PRO A 22 1.39 -2.88 -13.45
N ALA A 23 1.41 -4.20 -13.63
CA ALA A 23 0.21 -5.02 -13.63
C ALA A 23 -0.46 -5.08 -12.25
N GLY A 24 0.34 -5.13 -11.18
CA GLY A 24 -0.15 -5.11 -9.80
C GLY A 24 -0.77 -3.76 -9.45
N ILE A 25 -0.12 -2.66 -9.83
CA ILE A 25 -0.63 -1.29 -9.63
C ILE A 25 -1.96 -1.10 -10.33
N ALA A 26 -2.05 -1.46 -11.62
CA ALA A 26 -3.31 -1.38 -12.38
C ALA A 26 -4.42 -2.25 -11.76
N ALA A 27 -4.08 -3.43 -11.23
CA ALA A 27 -5.04 -4.27 -10.53
C ALA A 27 -5.49 -3.67 -9.19
N GLY A 28 -4.60 -2.95 -8.48
CA GLY A 28 -4.89 -2.22 -7.26
C GLY A 28 -5.89 -1.09 -7.52
N GLU A 29 -5.58 -0.25 -8.50
CA GLU A 29 -6.46 0.83 -8.99
C GLU A 29 -7.84 0.29 -9.39
N ALA A 30 -7.88 -0.74 -10.24
CA ALA A 30 -9.14 -1.33 -10.71
C ALA A 30 -9.97 -1.95 -9.58
N SER A 31 -9.36 -2.27 -8.44
CA SER A 31 -10.07 -2.77 -7.26
C SER A 31 -10.68 -1.67 -6.39
N GLY A 32 -10.33 -0.40 -6.64
CA GLY A 32 -10.73 0.75 -5.84
C GLY A 32 -9.88 0.97 -4.59
N ALA A 33 -8.82 0.19 -4.39
CA ALA A 33 -7.90 0.34 -3.27
C ALA A 33 -6.97 1.56 -3.47
N SER A 34 -6.47 2.10 -2.36
CA SER A 34 -5.31 3.00 -2.41
C SER A 34 -4.06 2.19 -2.76
N VAL A 35 -3.10 2.78 -3.47
CA VAL A 35 -1.86 2.12 -3.89
C VAL A 35 -0.64 2.88 -3.38
N MET A 36 0.31 2.14 -2.79
CA MET A 36 1.66 2.60 -2.45
C MET A 36 2.67 1.82 -3.28
N VAL A 37 3.53 2.51 -4.02
CA VAL A 37 4.50 1.85 -4.89
C VAL A 37 5.80 1.54 -4.14
N ILE A 38 6.31 0.31 -4.29
CA ILE A 38 7.66 -0.03 -3.83
C ILE A 38 8.65 0.19 -4.98
N SER A 39 9.47 1.21 -4.85
CA SER A 39 10.36 1.68 -5.94
C SER A 39 11.69 0.93 -6.04
N ALA A 40 12.14 0.26 -4.97
CA ALA A 40 13.48 -0.35 -4.93
C ALA A 40 13.66 -1.58 -5.83
N THR A 41 12.60 -2.13 -6.40
CA THR A 41 12.68 -3.36 -7.21
C THR A 41 12.93 -3.10 -8.70
N HIS A 42 12.93 -1.83 -9.14
CA HIS A 42 13.10 -1.48 -10.55
C HIS A 42 14.48 -0.89 -10.85
N VAL A 43 15.09 -1.33 -11.95
CA VAL A 43 16.32 -0.75 -12.52
C VAL A 43 16.07 0.65 -13.08
N HIS A 44 14.83 0.94 -13.50
CA HIS A 44 14.38 2.26 -13.96
C HIS A 44 13.20 2.73 -13.10
N PRO A 45 13.16 3.99 -12.66
CA PRO A 45 12.06 4.49 -11.85
C PRO A 45 10.71 4.28 -12.54
N LEU A 46 9.78 3.64 -11.84
CA LEU A 46 8.40 3.54 -12.30
C LEU A 46 7.74 4.93 -12.21
N VAL A 47 7.35 5.48 -13.35
CA VAL A 47 6.59 6.75 -13.38
C VAL A 47 5.13 6.42 -13.05
N THR A 48 4.67 6.90 -11.90
CA THR A 48 3.33 6.63 -11.36
C THR A 48 2.83 7.86 -10.61
N PRO A 49 1.51 8.16 -10.62
CA PRO A 49 0.93 9.22 -9.80
C PRO A 49 0.83 8.83 -8.31
N HIS A 50 1.05 7.55 -7.97
CA HIS A 50 0.95 7.05 -6.61
C HIS A 50 2.16 7.46 -5.76
N PRO A 51 1.98 7.62 -4.44
CA PRO A 51 3.11 7.73 -3.53
C PRO A 51 4.01 6.49 -3.64
N ALA A 52 5.31 6.68 -3.46
CA ALA A 52 6.30 5.62 -3.53
C ALA A 52 7.25 5.65 -2.34
N ILE A 53 7.58 4.47 -1.83
CA ILE A 53 8.62 4.25 -0.83
C ILE A 53 9.70 3.34 -1.42
N ARG A 54 10.93 3.40 -0.92
CA ARG A 54 11.98 2.45 -1.33
C ARG A 54 11.84 1.14 -0.60
N SER A 55 11.43 1.18 0.67
CA SER A 55 11.31 0.00 1.52
C SER A 55 10.31 0.25 2.64
N TYR A 56 9.72 -0.83 3.15
CA TYR A 56 8.87 -0.80 4.35
C TYR A 56 9.57 -0.21 5.58
N GLY A 57 10.91 -0.19 5.60
CA GLY A 57 11.67 0.45 6.69
C GLY A 57 11.49 1.97 6.81
N GLU A 58 10.96 2.62 5.77
CA GLU A 58 10.74 4.07 5.73
C GLU A 58 9.39 4.49 6.35
N ILE A 59 8.55 3.54 6.73
CA ILE A 59 7.21 3.79 7.25
C ILE A 59 7.00 3.09 8.59
N GLY A 60 6.33 3.79 9.50
CA GLY A 60 5.74 3.21 10.70
C GLY A 60 4.31 2.77 10.46
N ILE A 61 3.79 2.01 11.43
CA ILE A 61 2.36 1.69 11.52
C ILE A 61 1.82 2.24 12.83
N ALA A 62 0.58 2.72 12.79
CA ALA A 62 -0.20 3.09 13.96
C ALA A 62 -1.61 2.51 13.83
N THR A 63 -2.37 2.57 14.92
CA THR A 63 -3.81 2.37 14.90
C THR A 63 -4.47 3.70 15.17
N ASP A 64 -5.42 4.10 14.32
CA ASP A 64 -6.17 5.33 14.54
C ASP A 64 -7.27 5.15 15.60
N ASP A 65 -7.96 6.24 15.95
CA ASP A 65 -9.03 6.23 16.97
C ASP A 65 -10.23 5.36 16.57
N SER A 66 -10.34 4.96 15.30
CA SER A 66 -11.39 4.10 14.77
C SER A 66 -10.97 2.62 14.69
N GLY A 67 -9.74 2.29 15.11
CA GLY A 67 -9.22 0.93 15.10
C GLY A 67 -8.60 0.49 13.76
N TRP A 68 -8.44 1.40 12.80
CA TRP A 68 -7.83 1.10 11.50
C TRP A 68 -6.31 1.21 11.53
N ILE A 69 -5.65 0.44 10.67
CA ILE A 69 -4.20 0.54 10.46
C ILE A 69 -3.92 1.78 9.62
N ALA A 70 -3.10 2.69 10.15
CA ALA A 70 -2.63 3.88 9.47
C ALA A 70 -1.10 3.83 9.29
N LEU A 71 -0.60 4.49 8.24
CA LEU A 71 0.83 4.71 8.06
C LEU A 71 1.28 5.90 8.91
N ALA A 72 2.45 5.77 9.54
CA ALA A 72 3.10 6.83 10.30
C ALA A 72 4.47 7.17 9.69
N ALA A 73 4.90 8.43 9.85
CA ALA A 73 6.17 8.91 9.31
C ALA A 73 7.40 8.27 9.99
N GLU A 74 7.26 7.75 11.21
CA GLU A 74 8.34 7.16 11.98
C GLU A 74 7.95 5.78 12.46
N ARG A 75 8.87 4.82 12.30
CA ARG A 75 8.71 3.48 12.83
C ARG A 75 8.88 3.55 14.35
N ALA A 76 7.84 3.21 15.11
CA ALA A 76 7.97 3.02 16.55
C ALA A 76 9.09 1.99 16.80
N VAL A 77 10.14 2.42 17.51
CA VAL A 77 11.25 1.53 17.88
C VAL A 77 10.71 0.55 18.90
N ALA A 78 10.74 -0.74 18.58
CA ALA A 78 10.43 -1.83 19.50
C ALA A 78 11.56 -2.00 20.53
#